data_AF-A0A5C9ELZ5-F1
#
_entry.id   AF-A0A5C9ELZ5-F1
#
_cell.length_a   1.000
_cell.length_b   1.000
_cell.length_c   1.000
_cell.angle_alpha   90.00
_cell.angle_beta   90.00
_cell.angle_gamma   90.00
#
_symmetry.space_group_name_H-M   'P 1'
#
loop_
_entity.id
_entity.type
_entity.pdbx_description
1 polymer ?
#
loop_
_entity_poly.entity_id
_entity_poly.type
_entity_poly.pdbx_seq_one_letter_code
_entity_poly.pdbx_strand_id
1 'polypeptide(L)' 'MSIDKSNFEDLEECEKCTSQMITRKIPIKENGSFKWQKIRQCILCKHWYSFKEN' A
#
# COMPACT_ATOMS: atom_id res chain seq x y z
N MET A 1 -12.86 -32.47 0.90
CA MET A 1 -13.19 -31.16 1.47
C MET A 1 -12.38 -30.13 0.72
N SER A 2 -13.00 -29.41 -0.21
CA SER A 2 -12.37 -28.31 -0.92
C SER A 2 -12.85 -27.02 -0.25
N ILE A 3 -11.98 -26.37 0.51
CA ILE A 3 -12.17 -24.99 0.96
C ILE A 3 -11.00 -24.22 0.37
N ASP A 4 -11.34 -23.54 -0.73
CA ASP A 4 -10.78 -22.33 -1.31
C ASP A 4 -9.41 -21.86 -0.81
N LYS A 5 -8.39 -22.10 -1.64
CA LYS A 5 -7.19 -21.25 -1.71
C LYS A 5 -7.62 -19.88 -2.25
N SER A 6 -8.14 -19.00 -1.41
CA SER A 6 -8.53 -17.64 -1.84
C SER A 6 -7.83 -16.57 -1.01
N ASN A 7 -6.83 -15.95 -1.65
CA ASN A 7 -6.27 -14.64 -1.36
C ASN A 7 -5.80 -14.38 0.07
N PHE A 8 -4.70 -15.02 0.48
CA PHE A 8 -3.76 -14.27 1.32
C PHE A 8 -3.20 -13.17 0.40
N GLU A 9 -3.85 -12.01 0.38
CA GLU A 9 -3.20 -10.80 -0.13
C GLU A 9 -1.84 -10.73 0.57
N ASP A 10 -0.76 -10.83 -0.19
CA ASP A 10 0.61 -10.61 0.26
C ASP A 10 0.64 -9.34 1.09
N LEU A 11 0.60 -9.49 2.42
CA LEU A 11 0.77 -8.41 3.37
C LEU A 11 2.24 -8.02 3.30
N GLU A 12 2.56 -7.14 2.35
CA GLU A 12 3.92 -6.69 2.14
C GLU A 12 4.51 -6.09 3.43
N GLU A 13 5.71 -6.54 3.76
CA GLU A 13 6.46 -6.09 4.91
C GLU A 13 7.29 -4.86 4.55
N CYS A 14 7.42 -3.94 5.50
CA CYS A 14 8.24 -2.76 5.32
C CYS A 14 9.72 -3.11 5.30
N GLU A 15 10.43 -2.77 4.22
CA GLU A 15 11.88 -3.03 4.10
C GLU A 15 12.73 -2.42 5.24
N LYS A 16 12.23 -1.39 5.93
CA LYS A 16 12.95 -0.72 7.02
C LYS A 16 12.80 -1.37 8.39
N CYS A 17 11.65 -1.98 8.67
CA CYS A 17 11.31 -2.42 10.02
C CYS A 17 10.55 -3.75 10.05
N THR A 18 10.44 -4.41 8.90
CA THR A 18 9.77 -5.69 8.66
C THR A 18 8.35 -5.77 9.23
N SER A 19 7.74 -4.61 9.47
CA SER A 19 6.38 -4.52 9.99
C SER A 19 5.40 -4.41 8.82
N GLN A 20 4.17 -4.87 9.03
CA GLN A 20 3.15 -4.91 8.00
C GLN A 20 2.88 -3.53 7.40
N MET A 21 2.61 -3.52 6.09
CA MET A 21 2.20 -2.33 5.38
C MET A 21 0.72 -2.39 5.06
N ILE A 22 0.07 -1.22 5.09
CA ILE A 22 -1.32 -1.06 4.73
C ILE A 22 -1.44 -0.14 3.52
N THR A 23 -2.38 -0.44 2.63
CA THR A 23 -2.68 0.42 1.49
C THR A 23 -3.63 1.54 1.93
N ARG A 24 -3.27 2.79 1.62
CA ARG A 24 -4.09 3.98 1.89
C ARG A 24 -4.26 4.80 0.62
N LYS A 25 -5.37 5.53 0.51
CA LYS A 25 -5.58 6.51 -0.56
C LYS A 25 -5.27 7.89 -0.01
N ILE A 26 -4.38 8.62 -0.66
CA ILE A 26 -4.07 10.01 -0.33
C ILE A 26 -4.44 10.92 -1.51
N PRO A 27 -4.92 12.16 -1.24
CA PRO A 27 -5.12 13.13 -2.29
C PRO A 27 -3.75 13.68 -2.71
N ILE A 28 -3.45 13.59 -3.99
CA ILE A 28 -2.29 14.23 -4.61
C ILE A 28 -2.77 15.31 -5.57
N LYS A 29 -1.98 16.38 -5.73
CA LYS A 29 -2.25 17.43 -6.70
C LYS A 29 -1.43 17.17 -7.95
N GLU A 30 -2.09 16.86 -9.05
CA GLU A 30 -1.46 16.63 -10.35
C GLU A 30 -2.10 17.55 -11.38
N ASN A 31 -1.28 18.36 -12.06
CA ASN A 31 -1.73 19.32 -13.09
C ASN A 31 -2.93 20.19 -12.65
N GLY A 32 -2.92 20.66 -11.41
CA GLY A 32 -3.96 21.54 -10.86
C GLY A 32 -5.24 20.84 -10.40
N SER A 33 -5.35 19.52 -10.60
CA SER A 33 -6.48 18.71 -10.15
C SER A 33 -6.10 17.80 -8.98
N PHE A 34 -7.04 17.54 -8.07
CA PHE A 34 -6.86 16.55 -7.01
C PHE A 34 -7.18 15.16 -7.55
N LYS A 35 -6.20 14.26 -7.47
CA LYS A 35 -6.37 12.83 -7.79
C LYS A 35 -6.14 12.01 -6.52
N TRP A 36 -6.85 10.90 -6.40
CA TRP A 36 -6.63 9.94 -5.31
C TRP A 36 -5.57 8.93 -5.75
N GLN A 37 -4.41 8.95 -5.09
CA GLN A 37 -3.36 7.97 -5.33
C GLN A 37 -3.37 6.93 -4.21
N LYS A 38 -3.22 5.66 -4.57
CA LYS A 38 -2.94 4.60 -3.60
C LYS A 38 -1.46 4.67 -3.21
N ILE A 39 -1.18 4.61 -1.91
CA ILE A 39 0.16 4.47 -1.34
C ILE A 39 0.16 3.28 -0.40
N ARG A 40 1.32 2.67 -0.19
CA ARG A 40 1.51 1.75 0.93
C ARG A 40 2.21 2.48 2.06
N GLN A 41 1.70 2.31 3.27
CA GLN A 41 2.27 2.91 4.47
C GLN A 41 2.54 1.81 5.50
N CYS A 42 3.77 1.75 6.02
CA CYS A 42 4.07 0.89 7.15
C CYS A 42 3.28 1.30 8.39
N ILE A 43 2.68 0.34 9.10
CA ILE A 43 1.91 0.61 10.31
C ILE A 43 2.77 1.17 11.45
N LEU A 44 4.04 0.76 11.51
CA LEU A 44 4.96 1.09 12.60
C LEU A 44 5.75 2.37 12.30
N CYS A 45 6.67 2.32 11.34
CA CYS A 45 7.58 3.44 11.04
C CYS A 45 6.94 4.54 10.18
N LYS A 46 5.69 4.36 9.74
CA LYS A 46 4.95 5.27 8.86
C LYS A 46 5.68 5.62 7.56
N HIS A 47 6.63 4.81 7.11
CA HIS A 47 7.30 5.01 5.82
C HIS A 47 6.34 4.73 4.66
N TRP A 48 6.36 5.57 3.62
CA TRP A 48 5.43 5.49 2.49
C TRP A 48 6.15 4.99 1.25
N TYR A 49 5.51 4.09 0.53
CA TYR A 49 5.94 3.60 -0.76
C TYR A 49 4.86 3.97 -1.78
N SER A 50 5.23 4.74 -2.79
CA SER A 50 4.33 5.09 -3.89
C SER A 50 4.36 3.97 -4.91
N PHE A 51 3.19 3.50 -5.34
CA PHE A 51 3.11 2.73 -6.57
C PHE A 51 3.43 3.69 -7.73
N LYS A 52 4.65 3.61 -8.26
CA LYS A 52 4.90 4.13 -9.60
C LYS A 52 4.42 3.04 -10.54
N GLU A 53 3.26 3.25 -11.16
CA GLU A 53 2.89 2.51 -12.37
C GLU A 53 3.99 2.80 -13.40
N ASN A 54 4.69 1.76 -13.84
CA ASN A 54 5.70 1.82 -14.88
C ASN A 54 5.06 1.50 -16.24
#